data_AF-A0A963NN43-F1
#
_entry.id   AF-A0A963NN43-F1
#
_cell.length_a   1.000
_cell.length_b   1.000
_cell.length_c   1.000
_cell.angle_alpha   90.00
_cell.angle_beta   90.00
_cell.angle_gamma   90.00
#
_symmetry.space_group_name_H-M   'P 1'
#
loop_
_entity.id
_entity.type
_entity.pdbx_description
1 polymer ?
#
loop_
_entity_poly.entity_id
_entity_poly.type
_entity_poly.pdbx_seq_one_letter_code
_entity_poly.pdbx_strand_id
1 'polypeptide(L)'
;ELMRVYSPSAEVQGHGPGQEVLQTGKRDVTIETMDPIGHYAVQPHFSDGHDSGIFTWQYLYRLGAEQEALWARYEQRLAEAGLDRDAPMQAKAGSACGSH
;
A
#
# COMPACT_ATOMS: atom_id res chain seq x y z
N GLU A 1 -5.11 -3.82 6.63
CA GLU A 1 -5.38 -3.76 5.17
C GLU A 1 -5.37 -2.37 4.54
N LEU A 2 -6.30 -1.43 4.81
CA LEU A 2 -6.39 -0.15 4.07
C LEU A 2 -5.05 0.61 4.01
N MET A 3 -4.38 0.74 5.15
CA MET A 3 -3.04 1.35 5.22
C MET A 3 -2.01 0.63 4.34
N ARG A 4 -2.09 -0.69 4.22
CA ARG A 4 -1.15 -1.49 3.41
C ARG A 4 -1.42 -1.35 1.92
N VAL A 5 -2.69 -1.36 1.50
CA VAL A 5 -3.07 -1.21 0.08
C VAL A 5 -2.87 0.23 -0.42
N TYR A 6 -3.01 1.22 0.46
CA TYR A 6 -2.69 2.63 0.23
C TYR A 6 -1.39 3.06 0.93
N SER A 7 -0.38 2.19 1.00
CA SER A 7 0.91 2.60 1.57
C SER A 7 1.52 3.77 0.76
N PRO A 8 2.11 4.79 1.43
CA PRO A 8 2.74 5.90 0.73
C PRO A 8 4.13 5.56 0.15
N SER A 9 4.59 4.31 0.32
CA SER A 9 5.85 3.85 -0.26
C SER A 9 5.84 3.86 -1.79
N ALA A 10 7.00 4.12 -2.40
CA ALA A 10 7.18 4.14 -3.85
C ALA A 10 6.81 2.80 -4.51
N GLU A 11 6.92 1.68 -3.78
CA GLU A 11 6.51 0.37 -4.30
C GLU A 11 5.01 0.30 -4.60
N VAL A 12 4.20 1.08 -3.87
CA VAL A 12 2.73 1.11 -3.97
C VAL A 12 2.27 2.28 -4.84
N GLN A 13 2.82 3.48 -4.63
CA GLN A 13 2.44 4.66 -5.42
C GLN A 13 2.99 4.66 -6.86
N GLY A 14 4.08 3.93 -7.12
CA GLY A 14 4.81 4.02 -8.38
C GLY A 14 5.59 5.34 -8.49
N HIS A 15 6.14 5.62 -9.68
CA HIS A 15 6.98 6.81 -9.92
C HIS A 15 6.21 8.01 -10.49
N GLY A 16 4.87 7.96 -10.54
CA GLY A 16 4.04 9.07 -10.99
C GLY A 16 2.53 8.77 -10.97
N PRO A 17 1.68 9.81 -11.17
CA PRO A 17 0.23 9.64 -11.22
C PRO A 17 -0.20 8.58 -12.24
N GLY A 18 -1.01 7.62 -11.81
CA GLY A 18 -1.46 6.50 -12.64
C GLY A 18 -0.51 5.30 -12.70
N GLN A 19 0.67 5.37 -12.08
CA GLN A 19 1.57 4.21 -11.91
C GLN A 19 1.35 3.45 -10.59
N GLU A 20 0.26 3.76 -9.88
CA GLU A 20 -0.11 3.11 -8.63
C GLU A 20 -0.33 1.62 -8.85
N VAL A 21 0.46 0.79 -8.18
CA VAL A 21 0.36 -0.66 -8.29
C VAL A 21 -0.86 -1.12 -7.49
N LEU A 22 -1.82 -1.77 -8.17
CA LEU A 22 -2.98 -2.38 -7.51
C LEU A 22 -2.49 -3.48 -6.57
N GLN A 23 -2.65 -3.27 -5.26
CA GLN A 23 -2.23 -4.22 -4.24
C GLN A 23 -3.32 -5.29 -4.06
N THR A 24 -2.95 -6.57 -4.06
CA THR A 24 -3.88 -7.69 -3.82
C THR A 24 -3.29 -8.65 -2.78
N GLY A 25 -4.13 -9.50 -2.19
CA GLY A 25 -3.70 -10.48 -1.19
C GLY A 25 -3.23 -9.84 0.13
N LYS A 26 -3.75 -8.65 0.45
CA LYS A 26 -3.34 -7.86 1.64
C LYS A 26 -4.36 -7.90 2.79
N ARG A 27 -5.45 -8.66 2.63
CA ARG A 27 -6.55 -8.71 3.60
C ARG A 27 -6.08 -9.08 5.01
N ASP A 28 -5.28 -10.13 5.09
CA ASP A 28 -4.84 -10.69 6.37
C ASP A 28 -3.52 -10.08 6.87
N VAL A 29 -3.03 -9.01 6.23
CA VAL A 29 -1.81 -8.31 6.64
C VAL A 29 -2.09 -7.43 7.86
N THR A 30 -1.34 -7.69 8.93
CA THR A 30 -1.39 -6.97 10.20
C THR A 30 -0.20 -6.02 10.36
N ILE A 31 -0.28 -5.12 11.33
CA ILE A 31 0.85 -4.31 11.79
C ILE A 31 1.52 -5.07 12.94
N GLU A 32 2.82 -5.36 12.81
CA GLU A 32 3.61 -6.03 13.83
C GLU A 32 4.18 -5.04 14.84
N THR A 33 4.77 -3.95 14.33
CA THR A 33 5.32 -2.86 15.13
C THR A 33 5.08 -1.52 14.44
N MET A 34 5.30 -0.43 15.17
CA MET A 34 5.12 0.92 14.64
C MET A 34 6.16 1.86 15.26
N ASP A 35 7.05 2.38 14.42
CA ASP A 35 8.11 3.27 14.85
C ASP A 35 7.71 4.74 14.67
N PRO A 36 7.99 5.62 15.65
CA PRO A 36 7.77 7.05 15.49
C PRO A 36 8.82 7.66 14.55
N ILE A 37 8.38 8.52 13.64
CA ILE A 37 9.25 9.30 12.76
C ILE A 37 9.17 10.77 13.17
N GLY A 38 10.14 11.17 14.00
CA GLY A 38 10.13 12.48 14.65
C GLY A 38 8.80 12.74 15.38
N HIS A 39 8.20 13.90 15.14
CA HIS A 39 6.91 14.29 15.72
C HIS A 39 5.76 14.36 14.69
N TYR A 40 5.96 13.89 13.46
CA TYR A 40 5.04 14.17 12.35
C TYR A 40 4.49 12.92 11.62
N ALA A 41 5.03 11.73 11.91
CA ALA A 41 4.68 10.51 11.21
C ALA A 41 4.98 9.25 12.04
N VAL A 42 4.51 8.11 11.53
CA VAL A 42 4.87 6.76 11.96
C VAL A 42 5.26 5.89 10.78
N GLN A 43 6.10 4.90 11.04
CA GLN A 43 6.51 3.86 10.10
C GLN A 43 6.04 2.51 10.64
N PRO A 44 4.90 1.97 10.15
CA PRO A 44 4.44 0.64 10.52
C PRO A 44 5.27 -0.44 9.84
N HIS A 45 5.60 -1.49 10.57
CA HIS A 45 6.10 -2.75 10.03
C HIS A 45 4.93 -3.70 9.87
N PHE A 46 4.72 -4.19 8.65
CA PHE A 46 3.62 -5.07 8.30
C PHE A 46 4.08 -6.52 8.23
N SER A 47 3.16 -7.44 8.56
CA SER A 47 3.44 -8.89 8.61
C SER A 47 3.78 -9.53 7.26
N ASP A 48 3.61 -8.82 6.14
CA ASP A 48 4.07 -9.24 4.81
C ASP A 48 5.51 -8.80 4.50
N GLY A 49 6.23 -8.28 5.50
CA GLY A 49 7.61 -7.81 5.39
C GLY A 49 7.73 -6.38 4.84
N HIS A 50 6.62 -5.66 4.65
CA HIS A 50 6.66 -4.26 4.24
C HIS A 50 6.95 -3.35 5.44
N ASP A 51 7.96 -2.49 5.33
CA ASP A 51 8.37 -1.57 6.40
C ASP A 51 8.70 -0.16 5.90
N SER A 52 8.66 0.10 4.59
CA SER A 52 9.19 1.36 4.01
C SER A 52 8.20 2.53 3.97
N GLY A 53 6.92 2.31 4.31
CA GLY A 53 5.89 3.35 4.24
C GLY A 53 5.92 4.30 5.44
N ILE A 54 6.17 5.61 5.19
CA ILE A 54 6.09 6.66 6.20
C ILE A 54 4.71 7.33 6.15
N PHE A 55 3.91 7.11 7.20
CA PHE A 55 2.55 7.64 7.31
C PHE A 55 2.56 8.91 8.17
N THR A 56 2.43 10.07 7.53
CA THR A 56 2.26 11.33 8.24
C THR A 56 0.91 11.38 8.96
N TRP A 57 0.81 12.18 10.03
CA TRP A 57 -0.47 12.36 10.73
C TRP A 57 -1.58 12.87 9.80
N GLN A 58 -1.23 13.77 8.88
CA GLN A 58 -2.16 14.26 7.86
C GLN A 58 -2.62 13.13 6.93
N TYR A 59 -1.72 12.25 6.52
CA TYR A 59 -2.08 11.12 5.66
C TYR A 59 -2.94 10.10 6.38
N LEU A 60 -2.62 9.76 7.63
CA LEU A 60 -3.46 8.88 8.47
C LEU A 60 -4.85 9.46 8.68
N TYR A 61 -4.94 10.77 8.97
CA TYR A 61 -6.22 11.46 9.08
C TYR A 61 -7.02 11.35 7.79
N ARG A 62 -6.39 11.60 6.63
CA ARG A 62 -7.03 11.44 5.32
C ARG A 62 -7.52 10.01 5.09
N LEU A 63 -6.71 8.99 5.38
CA LEU A 63 -7.11 7.59 5.23
C LEU A 63 -8.34 7.26 6.08
N GLY A 64 -8.44 7.82 7.28
CA GLY A 64 -9.62 7.67 8.14
C GLY A 64 -10.83 8.45 7.63
N ALA A 65 -10.65 9.73 7.26
CA ALA A 65 -11.72 10.61 6.82
C ALA A 65 -12.32 10.22 5.46
N GLU A 66 -11.51 9.68 4.56
CA GLU A 66 -11.89 9.24 3.22
C GLU A 66 -12.05 7.71 3.11
N GLN A 67 -12.08 6.99 4.25
CA GLN A 67 -12.02 5.52 4.28
C GLN A 67 -13.02 4.85 3.33
N GLU A 68 -14.29 5.25 3.37
CA GLU A 68 -15.35 4.66 2.54
C GLU A 68 -15.10 4.88 1.05
N ALA A 69 -14.73 6.10 0.67
CA ALA A 69 -14.45 6.47 -0.72
C ALA A 69 -13.20 5.75 -1.26
N LEU A 70 -12.16 5.63 -0.44
CA LEU A 70 -10.94 4.89 -0.77
C LEU A 70 -11.24 3.39 -0.93
N TRP A 71 -12.06 2.82 -0.04
CA TRP A 71 -12.48 1.42 -0.17
C TRP A 71 -13.26 1.16 -1.45
N ALA A 72 -14.28 1.97 -1.73
CA ALA A 72 -15.08 1.84 -2.94
C ALA A 72 -14.20 1.93 -4.21
N ARG A 73 -13.25 2.87 -4.23
CA ARG A 73 -12.29 3.00 -5.34
C ARG A 73 -11.39 1.78 -5.48
N TYR A 74 -10.92 1.22 -4.38
CA TYR A 74 -10.08 0.03 -4.41
C TYR A 74 -10.84 -1.20 -4.92
N GLU A 75 -12.07 -1.43 -4.43
CA GLU A 75 -12.94 -2.51 -4.90
C GLU A 75 -13.30 -2.37 -6.37
N GLN A 76 -13.58 -1.15 -6.83
CA GLN A 76 -13.80 -0.87 -8.25
C GLN A 76 -12.58 -1.27 -9.10
N ARG A 77 -11.36 -0.89 -8.67
CA ARG A 77 -10.12 -1.26 -9.39
C ARG A 77 -9.89 -2.77 -9.42
N LEU A 78 -10.22 -3.48 -8.34
CA LEU A 78 -10.17 -4.94 -8.31
C LEU A 78 -11.15 -5.55 -9.32
N ALA A 79 -12.39 -5.08 -9.33
CA ALA A 79 -13.42 -5.57 -10.25
C ALA A 79 -13.05 -5.30 -11.72
N GLU A 80 -12.53 -4.11 -12.05
CA GLU A 80 -12.03 -3.76 -13.39
C GLU A 80 -10.87 -4.65 -13.83
N ALA A 81 -10.03 -5.09 -12.90
CA ALA A 81 -8.93 -6.03 -13.16
C ALA A 81 -9.37 -7.50 -13.17
N GLY A 82 -10.64 -7.82 -12.83
CA GLY A 82 -11.12 -9.19 -12.67
C GLY A 82 -10.47 -9.93 -11.50
N LEU A 83 -10.03 -9.19 -10.47
CA LEU A 83 -9.38 -9.72 -9.27
C LEU A 83 -10.28 -9.52 -8.04
N ASP A 84 -9.98 -10.24 -6.98
CA ASP A 84 -10.56 -10.02 -5.65
C ASP A 84 -9.46 -9.60 -4.65
N ARG A 85 -9.86 -9.36 -3.39
CA ARG A 85 -8.97 -8.90 -2.31
C ARG A 85 -7.94 -9.95 -1.89
N ASP A 86 -8.24 -11.22 -2.12
CA ASP A 86 -7.43 -12.37 -1.71
C ASP A 86 -6.51 -12.86 -2.84
N ALA A 87 -6.74 -12.39 -4.06
CA ALA A 87 -5.94 -12.73 -5.23
C ALA A 87 -4.45 -12.51 -4.92
N PRO A 88 -3.59 -13.51 -5.16
CA PRO A 88 -2.18 -13.40 -4.82
C PRO A 88 -1.53 -12.24 -5.57
N MET A 89 -0.70 -11.46 -4.88
CA MET A 89 0.04 -10.38 -5.51
C MET A 89 0.98 -10.97 -6.54
N GLN A 90 0.86 -10.54 -7.79
CA GLN A 90 1.83 -10.92 -8.82
C GLN A 90 3.17 -10.31 -8.43
N ALA A 91 4.20 -11.15 -8.29
CA ALA A 91 5.56 -10.67 -8.04
C ALA A 91 5.94 -9.69 -9.16
N LYS A 92 6.47 -8.51 -8.80
CA LYS A 92 7.10 -7.63 -9.79
C LYS A 92 8.11 -8.48 -10.54
N ALA A 93 7.94 -8.63 -11.86
CA ALA A 93 8.96 -9.19 -12.73
C ALA A 93 10.25 -8.45 -12.38
N GLY A 94 11.24 -9.17 -11.84
CA GLY A 94 12.43 -8.58 -11.27
C GLY A 94 13.03 -7.57 -12.26
N SER A 95 13.27 -6.36 -11.79
CA SER A 95 14.06 -5.38 -12.54
C SER A 95 15.47 -5.95 -12.63
N ALA A 96 15.73 -6.74 -13.68
CA ALA A 96 17.05 -7.19 -14.04
C ALA A 96 17.80 -5.95 -14.55
N CYS A 97 18.45 -5.22 -13.64
CA CYS A 97 19.52 -4.31 -14.01
C CYS A 97 20.68 -5.15 -14.57
N GLY A 98 20.67 -5.37 -15.89
CA GLY A 98 21.84 -5.80 -16.63
C GLY A 98 22.83 -4.66 -16.67
N SER A 99 23.97 -4.84 -16.00
CA SER A 99 25.15 -4.00 -16.15
C SER A 99 25.83 -4.34 -17.47
N HIS A 100 26.14 -3.32 -18.27
CA HIS A 100 27.11 -3.36 -19.37
C HIS A 100 27.97 -2.11 -19.31
#